data_AF-A0A383V7M4-F1
#
_entry.id   AF-A0A383V7M4-F1
#
_cell.length_a   1.000
_cell.length_b   1.000
_cell.length_c   1.000
_cell.angle_alpha   90.00
_cell.angle_beta   90.00
_cell.angle_gamma   90.00
#
_symmetry.space_group_name_H-M   'P 1'
#
loop_
_entity.id
_entity.type
_entity.pdbx_description
1 polymer ?
#
loop_
_entity_poly.entity_id
_entity_poly.type
_entity_poly.pdbx_seq_one_letter_code
_entity_poly.pdbx_strand_id
1 'polypeptide(L)'
;MHSQQLLQHASLGGTSLTCKLKQSLPKAGTTAVHQRTRAVRVAAEKVKVTGATVKSTRTSQKAQPGSGSSSSSSGVLSAFNKLYSPLNGLVGTPIYFGLQLVELVITVGIVDAAYSGDWSRIGAISKETELQLQQVVWVLLGVKALCGVAAAFVAKEAGRGWVAPLAKGILFGSLALYEQTAPAAVESE
;
A
#
# COMPACT_ATOMS: atom_id res chain seq x y z
N MET A 1 -61.98 21.80 16.62
CA MET A 1 -62.52 22.23 15.32
C MET A 1 -61.79 23.49 14.91
N HIS A 2 -61.28 23.54 13.67
CA HIS A 2 -60.53 24.65 13.03
C HIS A 2 -59.08 24.80 13.57
N SER A 3 -58.01 24.72 12.78
CA SER A 3 -57.83 25.19 11.41
C SER A 3 -56.99 24.23 10.57
N GLN A 4 -57.58 23.84 9.44
CA GLN A 4 -56.90 23.34 8.26
C GLN A 4 -56.49 24.53 7.36
N GLN A 5 -55.51 24.26 6.49
CA GLN A 5 -55.28 24.91 5.18
C GLN A 5 -54.47 26.21 5.07
N LEU A 6 -53.25 26.02 4.55
CA LEU A 6 -52.52 26.85 3.56
C LEU A 6 -51.30 25.97 3.19
N LEU A 7 -51.28 25.07 2.20
CA LEU A 7 -51.48 25.23 0.74
C LEU A 7 -50.83 26.52 0.22
N GLN A 8 -49.67 26.42 -0.44
CA GLN A 8 -49.55 26.51 -1.91
C GLN A 8 -48.09 26.68 -2.40
N HIS A 9 -47.70 25.72 -3.25
CA HIS A 9 -46.95 25.87 -4.51
C HIS A 9 -45.70 26.77 -4.64
N ALA A 10 -44.57 26.12 -4.92
CA ALA A 10 -43.60 26.52 -5.96
C ALA A 10 -42.91 25.23 -6.45
N SER A 11 -43.36 24.56 -7.52
CA SER A 11 -43.27 24.90 -8.94
C SER A 11 -41.85 25.10 -9.46
N LEU A 12 -41.32 24.00 -10.01
CA LEU A 12 -40.60 23.91 -11.29
C LEU A 12 -39.41 24.85 -11.52
N GLY A 13 -38.21 24.27 -11.38
CA GLY A 13 -36.95 24.79 -11.92
C GLY A 13 -36.10 23.65 -12.49
N GLY A 14 -36.64 22.95 -13.49
CA GLY A 14 -35.87 21.99 -14.27
C GLY A 14 -34.93 22.71 -15.22
N THR A 15 -33.63 22.67 -14.93
CA THR A 15 -32.58 22.93 -15.93
C THR A 15 -31.78 21.66 -16.15
N SER A 16 -32.22 20.94 -17.18
CA SER A 16 -31.49 19.89 -17.87
C SER A 16 -30.17 20.45 -18.43
N LEU A 17 -29.06 20.15 -17.76
CA LEU A 17 -27.72 20.37 -18.31
C LEU A 17 -27.22 19.07 -18.93
N THR A 18 -27.79 18.71 -20.08
CA THR A 18 -27.19 17.73 -20.99
C THR A 18 -26.00 18.37 -21.69
N CYS A 19 -24.83 18.30 -21.06
CA CYS A 19 -23.57 18.60 -21.72
C CYS A 19 -23.26 17.46 -22.71
N LYS A 20 -23.60 17.71 -23.98
CA LYS A 20 -23.04 17.01 -25.14
C LYS A 20 -21.54 17.23 -25.20
N LEU A 21 -20.75 16.38 -24.55
CA LEU A 21 -19.33 16.25 -24.86
C LEU A 21 -19.18 15.26 -26.01
N LYS A 22 -19.27 15.79 -27.22
CA LYS A 22 -19.00 15.08 -28.48
C LYS A 22 -17.59 15.49 -28.92
N GLN A 23 -16.83 14.51 -29.44
CA GLN A 23 -15.55 14.64 -30.17
C GLN A 23 -14.31 14.78 -29.25
N SER A 24 -13.21 14.06 -29.45
CA SER A 24 -12.73 13.33 -30.64
C SER A 24 -11.79 12.19 -30.21
N LEU A 25 -11.99 11.00 -30.79
CA LEU A 25 -11.01 9.93 -30.78
C LEU A 25 -9.93 10.24 -31.84
N PRO A 26 -8.64 10.29 -31.49
CA PRO A 26 -7.59 10.06 -32.46
C PRO A 26 -7.48 8.55 -32.75
N LYS A 27 -7.90 8.16 -33.97
CA LYS A 27 -7.48 6.91 -34.62
C LYS A 27 -6.17 7.17 -35.37
N ALA A 28 -5.04 6.69 -34.85
CA ALA A 28 -3.79 6.37 -35.56
C ALA A 28 -2.74 5.96 -34.50
N GLY A 29 -1.98 4.88 -34.59
CA GLY A 29 -1.86 3.87 -35.62
C GLY A 29 -1.15 2.64 -35.05
N THR A 30 -1.59 1.48 -35.49
CA THR A 30 -0.91 0.20 -35.34
C THR A 30 0.18 0.12 -36.41
N THR A 31 1.42 0.50 -36.08
CA THR A 31 2.64 0.03 -36.76
C THR A 31 3.88 0.66 -36.10
N ALA A 32 4.45 -0.03 -35.12
CA ALA A 32 5.87 0.01 -34.77
C ALA A 32 6.14 -1.23 -33.90
N VAL A 33 6.23 -2.42 -34.49
CA VAL A 33 7.48 -2.92 -35.08
C VAL A 33 8.65 -2.75 -34.10
N HIS A 34 8.73 -3.67 -33.16
CA HIS A 34 9.83 -4.65 -33.18
C HIS A 34 11.26 -4.09 -33.40
N GLN A 35 11.71 -3.08 -32.66
CA GLN A 35 13.15 -2.71 -32.60
C GLN A 35 13.57 -2.08 -31.27
N ARG A 36 13.46 -2.81 -30.15
CA ARG A 36 14.20 -2.44 -28.93
C ARG A 36 14.78 -3.62 -28.14
N THR A 37 14.87 -4.78 -28.78
CA THR A 37 15.70 -5.92 -28.37
C THR A 37 16.83 -6.04 -29.38
N ARG A 38 17.96 -5.34 -29.19
CA ARG A 38 19.30 -5.65 -29.77
C ARG A 38 20.39 -4.58 -29.60
N ALA A 39 20.24 -3.56 -28.74
CA ALA A 39 21.24 -2.50 -28.60
C ALA A 39 21.97 -2.43 -27.25
N VAL A 40 22.01 -3.51 -26.46
CA VAL A 40 22.94 -3.66 -25.31
C VAL A 40 23.50 -5.08 -25.26
N ARG A 41 23.93 -5.60 -26.42
CA ARG A 41 24.65 -6.90 -26.50
C ARG A 41 25.97 -6.81 -27.27
N VAL A 42 26.49 -5.61 -27.49
CA VAL A 42 27.79 -5.39 -28.13
C VAL A 42 28.51 -4.23 -27.44
N ALA A 43 28.87 -4.44 -26.19
CA ALA A 43 29.92 -3.65 -25.54
C ALA A 43 30.58 -4.51 -24.47
N ALA A 44 31.85 -4.83 -24.70
CA ALA A 44 32.82 -5.34 -23.73
C ALA A 44 32.74 -6.83 -23.34
N GLU A 45 32.63 -7.70 -24.34
CA GLU A 45 33.44 -8.92 -24.37
C GLU A 45 34.90 -8.52 -24.64
N LYS A 46 35.70 -8.28 -23.58
CA LYS A 46 37.17 -8.27 -23.65
C LYS A 46 37.85 -8.21 -22.27
N VAL A 47 37.71 -9.24 -21.44
CA VAL A 47 38.76 -9.58 -20.46
C VAL A 47 38.82 -11.09 -20.33
N LYS A 48 39.73 -11.70 -21.10
CA LYS A 48 40.12 -13.10 -20.98
C LYS A 48 41.59 -13.14 -20.59
N VAL A 49 41.88 -13.97 -19.59
CA VAL A 49 43.16 -14.62 -19.28
C VAL A 49 44.21 -13.83 -18.51
N THR A 50 44.33 -14.13 -17.22
CA THR A 50 45.47 -14.85 -16.58
C THR A 50 45.05 -15.05 -15.10
N GLY A 51 45.01 -16.24 -14.52
CA GLY A 51 46.09 -17.22 -14.46
C GLY A 51 46.90 -16.99 -13.17
N ALA A 52 46.34 -17.28 -11.99
CA ALA A 52 47.10 -17.35 -10.75
C ALA A 52 46.44 -18.30 -9.74
N THR A 53 47.00 -19.51 -9.71
CA THR A 53 46.85 -20.51 -8.66
C THR A 53 47.33 -19.93 -7.33
N VAL A 54 46.41 -19.63 -6.40
CA VAL A 54 46.79 -19.31 -5.00
C VAL A 54 46.42 -20.46 -4.09
N LYS A 55 47.49 -21.05 -3.57
CA LYS A 55 47.58 -22.17 -2.64
C LYS A 55 47.19 -21.70 -1.24
N SER A 56 46.26 -22.42 -0.61
CA SER A 56 46.19 -22.74 0.82
C SER A 56 46.70 -21.71 1.83
N THR A 57 45.80 -21.15 2.65
CA THR A 57 46.09 -20.99 4.09
C THR A 57 44.80 -21.17 4.89
N ARG A 58 44.71 -22.33 5.54
CA ARG A 58 43.73 -22.69 6.55
C ARG A 58 44.09 -21.91 7.81
N THR A 59 43.47 -20.76 8.02
CA THR A 59 43.70 -19.95 9.23
C THR A 59 42.64 -20.29 10.27
N SER A 60 43.12 -20.79 11.41
CA SER A 60 42.43 -21.02 12.66
C SER A 60 41.25 -20.07 12.92
N GLN A 61 40.08 -20.66 13.16
CA GLN A 61 39.03 -20.07 13.98
C GLN A 61 39.60 -19.86 15.40
N LYS A 62 40.14 -18.67 15.62
CA LYS A 62 40.44 -18.14 16.95
C LYS A 62 39.15 -17.54 17.48
N ALA A 63 38.67 -18.10 18.59
CA ALA A 63 37.54 -17.62 19.37
C ALA A 63 37.58 -16.09 19.56
N GLN A 64 36.48 -15.43 19.22
CA GLN A 64 36.20 -14.09 19.72
C GLN A 64 35.40 -14.20 21.02
N PRO A 65 35.90 -13.65 22.14
CA PRO A 65 35.09 -13.38 23.31
C PRO A 65 34.44 -12.00 23.20
N GLY A 66 33.13 -11.93 23.52
CA GLY A 66 32.48 -10.80 24.17
C GLY A 66 32.32 -9.48 23.39
N SER A 67 31.10 -9.22 22.91
CA SER A 67 30.35 -7.97 23.12
C SER A 67 28.91 -8.26 22.67
N GLY A 68 27.90 -8.25 23.53
CA GLY A 68 27.43 -7.06 24.24
C GLY A 68 26.33 -6.41 23.40
N SER A 69 25.08 -6.59 23.82
CA SER A 69 23.88 -5.81 23.45
C SER A 69 23.40 -5.79 21.99
N SER A 70 22.45 -6.67 21.65
CA SER A 70 21.35 -6.37 20.68
C SER A 70 20.17 -7.36 20.83
N SER A 71 19.80 -7.71 22.07
CA SER A 71 18.82 -8.75 22.38
C SER A 71 17.39 -8.24 22.65
N SER A 72 16.93 -7.20 21.93
CA SER A 72 15.56 -6.69 22.13
C SER A 72 14.77 -6.39 20.85
N SER A 73 15.41 -6.30 19.68
CA SER A 73 14.70 -6.07 18.40
C SER A 73 14.33 -7.36 17.66
N SER A 74 15.00 -8.48 17.94
CA SER A 74 14.75 -9.77 17.29
C SER A 74 13.41 -10.40 17.69
N GLY A 75 12.94 -10.16 18.92
CA GLY A 75 11.66 -10.67 19.40
C GLY A 75 10.47 -10.11 18.62
N VAL A 76 10.42 -8.78 18.47
CA VAL A 76 9.32 -8.09 17.78
C VAL A 76 9.32 -8.45 16.30
N LEU A 77 10.46 -8.33 15.61
CA LEU A 77 10.53 -8.69 14.19
C LEU A 77 10.23 -10.17 13.95
N SER A 78 10.65 -11.09 14.83
CA SER A 78 10.29 -12.51 14.67
C SER A 78 8.82 -12.80 14.97
N ALA A 79 8.21 -12.09 15.92
CA ALA A 79 6.78 -12.20 16.22
C ALA A 79 5.93 -11.66 15.06
N PHE A 80 6.32 -10.52 14.49
CA PHE A 80 5.75 -10.00 13.24
C PHE A 80 5.93 -11.02 12.11
N ASN A 81 7.12 -11.55 11.89
CA ASN A 81 7.33 -12.51 10.81
C ASN A 81 6.50 -13.80 10.99
N LYS A 82 6.28 -14.26 12.23
CA LYS A 82 5.40 -15.40 12.52
C LYS A 82 3.91 -15.09 12.30
N LEU A 83 3.45 -13.91 12.73
CA LEU A 83 2.05 -13.51 12.59
C LEU A 83 1.65 -13.35 11.12
N TYR A 84 2.60 -12.95 10.27
CA TYR A 84 2.35 -12.62 8.86
C TYR A 84 2.92 -13.63 7.85
N SER A 85 3.67 -14.64 8.31
CA SER A 85 4.04 -15.84 7.56
C SER A 85 2.91 -16.42 6.67
N PRO A 86 1.67 -16.63 7.17
CA PRO A 86 0.59 -17.18 6.33
C PRO A 86 0.14 -16.21 5.22
N LEU A 87 0.36 -14.91 5.38
CA LEU A 87 -0.08 -13.89 4.41
C LEU A 87 0.86 -13.80 3.21
N ASN A 88 2.11 -14.25 3.32
CA ASN A 88 3.07 -14.23 2.21
C ASN A 88 2.60 -15.07 1.02
N GLY A 89 1.90 -16.18 1.26
CA GLY A 89 1.31 -17.01 0.20
C GLY A 89 0.04 -16.43 -0.41
N LEU A 90 -0.54 -15.40 0.21
CA LEU A 90 -1.76 -14.75 -0.26
C LEU A 90 -1.46 -13.52 -1.12
N VAL A 91 -0.27 -12.91 -1.01
CA VAL A 91 0.11 -11.75 -1.81
C VAL A 91 -0.05 -12.06 -3.31
N GLY A 92 -0.81 -11.23 -4.03
CA GLY A 92 -1.11 -11.43 -5.45
C GLY A 92 -2.34 -12.31 -5.74
N THR A 93 -2.98 -12.91 -4.72
CA THR A 93 -4.24 -13.65 -4.88
C THR A 93 -5.47 -12.71 -4.85
N PRO A 94 -6.61 -13.11 -5.45
CA PRO A 94 -7.87 -12.36 -5.32
C PRO A 94 -8.33 -12.17 -3.87
N ILE A 95 -7.98 -13.11 -2.99
CA ILE A 95 -8.30 -13.04 -1.55
C ILE A 95 -7.58 -11.85 -0.91
N TYR A 96 -6.31 -11.65 -1.24
CA TYR A 96 -5.53 -10.54 -0.72
C TYR A 96 -6.05 -9.17 -1.20
N PHE A 97 -6.48 -9.09 -2.46
CA PHE A 97 -7.20 -7.91 -2.95
C PHE A 97 -8.51 -7.68 -2.18
N GLY A 98 -9.26 -8.74 -1.87
CA GLY A 98 -10.43 -8.68 -1.02
C GLY A 98 -10.13 -8.13 0.38
N LEU A 99 -9.01 -8.54 0.99
CA LEU A 99 -8.57 -8.02 2.29
C LEU A 99 -8.24 -6.52 2.23
N GLN A 100 -7.55 -6.07 1.17
CA GLN A 100 -7.28 -4.64 0.94
C GLN A 100 -8.58 -3.82 0.81
N LEU A 101 -9.58 -4.34 0.10
CA LEU A 101 -10.88 -3.69 -0.02
C LEU A 101 -11.63 -3.65 1.31
N VAL A 102 -11.66 -4.74 2.07
CA VAL A 102 -12.31 -4.80 3.38
C VAL A 102 -11.68 -3.77 4.33
N GLU A 103 -10.34 -3.71 4.37
CA GLU A 103 -9.64 -2.72 5.19
C GLU A 103 -10.00 -1.28 4.79
N LEU A 104 -10.05 -1.00 3.49
CA LEU A 104 -10.40 0.32 2.98
C LEU A 104 -11.84 0.69 3.35
N VAL A 105 -12.79 -0.21 3.16
CA VAL A 105 -14.21 -0.01 3.49
C VAL A 105 -14.39 0.21 4.99
N ILE A 106 -13.72 -0.57 5.84
CA ILE A 106 -13.75 -0.38 7.29
C ILE A 106 -13.16 0.98 7.66
N THR A 107 -12.01 1.34 7.09
CA THR A 107 -11.35 2.64 7.36
C THR A 107 -12.28 3.79 7.00
N VAL A 108 -12.85 3.78 5.78
CA VAL A 108 -13.77 4.82 5.33
C VAL A 108 -15.05 4.83 6.17
N GLY A 109 -15.59 3.67 6.54
CA GLY A 109 -16.77 3.56 7.38
C GLY A 109 -16.56 4.11 8.80
N ILE A 110 -15.38 3.91 9.39
CA ILE A 110 -15.03 4.50 10.69
C ILE A 110 -14.91 6.03 10.58
N VAL A 111 -14.28 6.52 9.50
CA VAL A 111 -14.17 7.98 9.26
C VAL A 111 -15.56 8.59 9.07
N ASP A 112 -16.42 7.95 8.28
CA ASP A 112 -17.82 8.37 8.10
C ASP A 112 -18.57 8.37 9.44
N ALA A 113 -18.41 7.32 10.24
CA ALA A 113 -19.05 7.22 11.56
C ALA A 113 -18.58 8.30 12.54
N ALA A 114 -17.31 8.73 12.44
CA ALA A 114 -16.72 9.71 13.33
C ALA A 114 -17.10 11.17 12.99
N TYR A 115 -17.37 11.48 11.72
CA TYR A 115 -17.54 12.86 11.27
C TYR A 115 -18.91 13.20 10.67
N SER A 116 -19.73 12.22 10.28
CA SER A 116 -21.06 12.51 9.72
C SER A 116 -22.03 13.06 10.77
N GLY A 117 -21.89 12.67 12.05
CA GLY A 117 -22.83 13.02 13.11
C GLY A 117 -24.24 12.40 12.96
N ASP A 118 -24.49 11.65 11.89
CA ASP A 118 -25.77 10.98 11.65
C ASP A 118 -25.97 9.80 12.61
N TRP A 119 -24.88 9.12 12.96
CA TRP A 119 -24.89 7.99 13.89
C TRP A 119 -25.30 8.39 15.32
N SER A 120 -24.91 9.59 15.77
CA SER A 120 -25.36 10.09 17.07
C SER A 120 -26.77 10.68 17.03
N ARG A 121 -27.20 11.22 15.88
CA ARG A 121 -28.57 11.69 15.67
C ARG A 121 -29.60 10.55 15.66
N ILE A 122 -29.26 9.41 15.05
CA ILE A 122 -30.12 8.21 15.02
C ILE A 122 -30.10 7.46 16.38
N GLY A 123 -29.20 7.84 17.29
CA GLY A 123 -29.04 7.20 18.60
C GLY A 123 -28.30 5.87 18.55
N ALA A 124 -27.63 5.56 17.44
CA ALA A 124 -26.81 4.35 17.31
C ALA A 124 -25.54 4.43 18.18
N ILE A 125 -24.99 5.64 18.36
CA ILE A 125 -23.84 5.92 19.22
C ILE A 125 -24.09 7.15 20.09
N SER A 126 -23.43 7.24 21.25
CA SER A 126 -23.47 8.45 22.08
C SER A 126 -22.55 9.54 21.51
N LYS A 127 -22.81 10.82 21.84
CA LYS A 127 -21.91 11.92 21.44
C LYS A 127 -20.49 11.80 22.00
N GLU A 128 -20.36 11.23 23.19
CA GLU A 128 -19.05 10.96 23.79
C GLU A 128 -18.30 9.89 22.98
N THR A 129 -19.01 8.84 22.54
CA THR A 129 -18.46 7.81 21.65
C THR A 129 -18.03 8.39 20.31
N GLU A 130 -18.77 9.36 19.76
CA GLU A 130 -18.39 10.06 18.51
C GLU A 130 -17.06 10.81 18.66
N LEU A 131 -16.85 11.53 19.77
CA LEU A 131 -15.58 12.19 20.05
C LEU A 131 -14.41 11.19 20.21
N GLN A 132 -14.65 10.06 20.86
CA GLN A 132 -13.66 8.98 20.96
C GLN A 132 -13.35 8.39 19.58
N LEU A 133 -14.35 8.23 18.72
CA LEU A 133 -14.17 7.74 17.35
C LEU A 133 -13.30 8.69 16.52
N GLN A 134 -13.47 10.01 16.68
CA GLN A 134 -12.60 11.00 16.03
C GLN A 134 -11.14 10.85 16.47
N GLN A 135 -10.89 10.61 17.77
CA GLN A 135 -9.53 10.34 18.26
C GLN A 135 -8.96 9.06 17.65
N VAL A 136 -9.77 7.99 17.57
CA VAL A 136 -9.38 6.73 16.94
C VAL A 136 -9.03 6.94 15.46
N VAL A 137 -9.78 7.77 14.73
CA VAL A 137 -9.45 8.11 13.34
C VAL A 137 -8.08 8.77 13.22
N TRP A 138 -7.75 9.72 14.11
CA TRP A 138 -6.43 10.35 14.09
C TRP A 138 -5.30 9.36 14.36
N VAL A 139 -5.48 8.46 15.32
CA VAL A 139 -4.52 7.38 15.61
C VAL A 139 -4.38 6.46 14.39
N LEU A 140 -5.50 6.05 13.80
CA LEU A 140 -5.54 5.17 12.63
C LEU A 140 -4.79 5.79 11.44
N LEU A 141 -5.07 7.06 11.13
CA LEU A 141 -4.38 7.80 10.06
C LEU A 141 -2.89 7.94 10.36
N GLY A 142 -2.51 8.20 11.62
CA GLY A 142 -1.12 8.25 12.05
C GLY A 142 -0.40 6.91 11.83
N VAL A 143 -1.01 5.80 12.22
CA VAL A 143 -0.45 4.46 12.01
C VAL A 143 -0.30 4.15 10.51
N LYS A 144 -1.32 4.45 9.69
CA LYS A 144 -1.26 4.22 8.24
C LYS A 144 -0.19 5.11 7.57
N ALA A 145 -0.04 6.35 8.00
CA ALA A 145 1.04 7.23 7.54
C ALA A 145 2.42 6.65 7.88
N LEU A 146 2.62 6.15 9.10
CA LEU A 146 3.85 5.47 9.51
C LEU A 146 4.12 4.21 8.67
N CYS A 147 3.09 3.39 8.39
CA CYS A 147 3.21 2.24 7.50
C CYS A 147 3.62 2.65 6.07
N GLY A 148 3.04 3.74 5.54
CA GLY A 148 3.44 4.32 4.27
C GLY A 148 4.91 4.72 4.23
N VAL A 149 5.38 5.45 5.24
CA VAL A 149 6.78 5.86 5.35
C VAL A 149 7.71 4.66 5.45
N ALA A 150 7.36 3.66 6.27
CA ALA A 150 8.12 2.42 6.38
C ALA A 150 8.20 1.67 5.04
N ALA A 151 7.08 1.56 4.31
CA ALA A 151 7.04 0.90 3.01
C ALA A 151 7.88 1.63 1.96
N ALA A 152 7.85 2.97 1.97
CA ALA A 152 8.68 3.80 1.11
C ALA A 152 10.17 3.60 1.39
N PHE A 153 10.54 3.51 2.67
CA PHE A 153 11.93 3.29 3.09
C PHE A 153 12.44 1.92 2.64
N VAL A 154 11.68 0.85 2.90
CA VAL A 154 12.01 -0.52 2.46
C VAL A 154 12.14 -0.60 0.94
N ALA A 155 11.26 0.07 0.19
CA ALA A 155 11.33 0.09 -1.26
C ALA A 155 12.57 0.85 -1.78
N LYS A 156 12.92 1.97 -1.13
CA LYS A 156 14.11 2.76 -1.47
C LYS A 156 15.40 1.97 -1.23
N GLU A 157 15.49 1.24 -0.11
CA GLU A 157 16.63 0.35 0.17
C GLU A 157 16.75 -0.79 -0.83
N ALA A 158 15.62 -1.30 -1.33
CA ALA A 158 15.57 -2.31 -2.38
C ALA A 158 15.82 -1.76 -3.81
N GLY A 159 16.15 -0.48 -3.97
CA GLY A 159 16.37 0.15 -5.28
C GLY A 159 15.10 0.29 -6.14
N ARG A 160 13.91 0.16 -5.55
CA ARG A 160 12.61 0.31 -6.21
C ARG A 160 12.08 1.74 -6.08
N GLY A 161 11.11 2.11 -6.92
CA GLY A 161 10.43 3.42 -6.79
C GLY A 161 9.65 3.51 -5.48
N TRP A 162 9.84 4.58 -4.71
CA TRP A 162 9.29 4.73 -3.35
C TRP A 162 7.85 5.26 -3.30
N VAL A 163 7.39 5.92 -4.36
CA VAL A 163 6.10 6.64 -4.38
C VAL A 163 4.91 5.68 -4.32
N ALA A 164 4.92 4.61 -5.12
CA ALA A 164 3.83 3.64 -5.14
C ALA A 164 3.71 2.88 -3.79
N PRO A 165 4.81 2.37 -3.19
CA PRO A 165 4.79 1.79 -1.84
C PRO A 165 4.31 2.75 -0.75
N LEU A 166 4.70 4.03 -0.82
CA LEU A 166 4.21 5.05 0.11
C LEU A 166 2.69 5.20 0.03
N ALA A 167 2.17 5.42 -1.18
CA ALA A 167 0.75 5.61 -1.41
C ALA A 167 -0.06 4.38 -0.97
N LYS A 168 0.44 3.18 -1.31
CA LYS A 168 -0.19 1.92 -0.87
C LYS A 168 -0.18 1.78 0.65
N GLY A 169 0.92 2.11 1.34
CA GLY A 169 0.97 2.03 2.80
C GLY A 169 0.07 3.04 3.52
N ILE A 170 -0.16 4.21 2.92
CA ILE A 170 -1.16 5.16 3.45
C ILE A 170 -2.58 4.61 3.27
N LEU A 171 -2.88 3.98 2.13
CA LEU A 171 -4.22 3.48 1.82
C LEU A 171 -4.57 2.16 2.55
N PHE A 172 -3.64 1.22 2.53
CA PHE A 172 -3.82 -0.16 3.01
C PHE A 172 -2.95 -0.49 4.23
N GLY A 173 -2.46 0.54 4.92
CA GLY A 173 -1.75 0.39 6.19
C GLY A 173 -0.61 -0.63 6.14
N SER A 174 -0.67 -1.61 7.04
CA SER A 174 0.35 -2.65 7.15
C SER A 174 0.33 -3.64 5.99
N LEU A 175 -0.80 -3.86 5.30
CA LEU A 175 -0.88 -4.82 4.20
C LEU A 175 0.10 -4.46 3.07
N ALA A 176 0.22 -3.18 2.74
CA ALA A 176 1.15 -2.72 1.71
C ALA A 176 2.63 -2.83 2.13
N LEU A 177 2.92 -2.75 3.42
CA LEU A 177 4.27 -2.99 3.94
C LEU A 177 4.68 -4.45 3.68
N TYR A 178 3.74 -5.39 3.81
CA TYR A 178 4.00 -6.81 3.50
C TYR A 178 4.37 -7.04 2.05
N GLU A 179 3.72 -6.36 1.09
CA GLU A 179 4.08 -6.48 -0.32
C GLU A 179 5.55 -6.09 -0.57
N GLN A 180 6.10 -5.15 0.21
CA GLN A 180 7.49 -4.72 0.02
C GLN A 180 8.50 -5.69 0.61
N THR A 181 8.14 -6.35 1.71
CA THR A 181 9.00 -7.33 2.40
C THR A 181 8.88 -8.75 1.84
N ALA A 182 7.81 -9.05 1.09
CA ALA A 182 7.67 -10.34 0.43
C ALA A 182 8.85 -10.53 -0.54
N PRO A 183 9.56 -11.68 -0.47
CA PRO A 183 10.58 -11.99 -1.46
C PRO A 183 9.91 -11.92 -2.82
N ALA A 184 10.48 -11.16 -3.76
CA ALA A 184 10.01 -11.15 -5.14
C ALA A 184 9.91 -12.61 -5.55
N ALA A 185 8.69 -13.09 -5.81
CA ALA A 185 8.50 -14.44 -6.29
C ALA A 185 9.43 -14.55 -7.49
N VAL A 186 10.45 -15.41 -7.36
CA VAL A 186 11.40 -15.66 -8.43
C VAL A 186 10.52 -16.21 -9.54
N GLU A 187 10.20 -15.37 -10.52
CA GLU A 187 9.63 -15.80 -11.79
C GLU A 187 10.69 -16.73 -12.38
N SER A 188 10.55 -18.02 -12.07
CA SER A 188 11.29 -19.09 -12.70
C SER A 188 10.73 -19.23 -14.11
N GLU A 189 11.21 -18.38 -15.01
CA GLU A 189 11.25 -18.69 -16.45
C GLU A 189 12.31 -19.77 -16.73
#